data_AF-B3RQM5-F1
#
_entry.id   AF-B3RQM5-F1
#
_cell.length_a   1.000
_cell.length_b   1.000
_cell.length_c   1.000
_cell.angle_alpha   90.00
_cell.angle_beta   90.00
_cell.angle_gamma   90.00
#
_symmetry.space_group_name_H-M   'P 1'
#
loop_
_entity.id
_entity.type
_entity.pdbx_description
1 polymer ?
#
loop_
_entity_poly.entity_id
_entity_poly.type
_entity_poly.pdbx_seq_one_letter_code
_entity_poly.pdbx_strand_id
1 'polypeptide(L)'
;WRSKDIELFDLVERLSKDFYTMLSVEKTASVSEIKRAYRKLSIQYHPDRNKDENATQVFQDVSYSFKIISSSSGKYYDRILEDGLPDWKEPVYYLRRARKMSFIEFIIFMIFITTISHWIYLWSDYFGKR
;
A
#
# COMPACT_ATOMS: atom_id res chain seq x y z
N TRP A 1 3.13 5.11 -2.47
CA TRP A 1 3.37 3.70 -2.14
C TRP A 1 3.57 2.92 -3.43
N ARG A 2 4.48 1.95 -3.47
CA ARG A 2 4.62 1.04 -4.61
C ARG A 2 3.50 -0.02 -4.52
N SER A 3 3.09 -0.62 -5.64
CA SER A 3 2.06 -1.71 -5.67
C SER A 3 2.26 -2.74 -4.54
N LYS A 4 3.52 -3.09 -4.29
CA LYS A 4 3.96 -4.04 -3.26
C LYS A 4 3.57 -3.67 -1.83
N ASP A 5 3.44 -2.39 -1.51
CA ASP A 5 3.09 -1.94 -0.16
C ASP A 5 1.58 -2.11 0.10
N ILE A 6 0.76 -1.92 -0.94
CA ILE A 6 -0.69 -2.12 -0.88
C ILE A 6 -1.02 -3.60 -0.74
N GLU A 7 -0.34 -4.45 -1.52
CA GLU A 7 -0.43 -5.91 -1.40
C GLU A 7 -0.06 -6.40 0.01
N LEU A 8 0.94 -5.77 0.66
CA LEU A 8 1.30 -6.07 2.04
C LEU A 8 0.15 -5.75 3.00
N PHE A 9 -0.46 -4.57 2.90
CA PHE A 9 -1.54 -4.18 3.80
C PHE A 9 -2.76 -5.11 3.66
N ASP A 10 -3.13 -5.44 2.44
CA ASP A 10 -4.20 -6.40 2.15
C ASP A 10 -3.90 -7.78 2.77
N LEU A 11 -2.65 -8.25 2.66
CA LEU A 11 -2.24 -9.53 3.24
C LEU A 11 -2.29 -9.54 4.77
N VAL A 12 -1.84 -8.47 5.43
CA VAL A 12 -1.88 -8.35 6.90
C VAL A 12 -3.33 -8.34 7.39
N GLU A 13 -4.21 -7.61 6.70
CA GLU A 13 -5.64 -7.55 7.03
C GLU A 13 -6.31 -8.92 6.83
N ARG A 14 -6.01 -9.59 5.71
CA ARG A 14 -6.56 -10.91 5.38
C ARG A 14 -6.13 -11.98 6.37
N LEU A 15 -4.85 -12.00 6.76
CA LEU A 15 -4.32 -13.10 7.55
C LEU A 15 -4.59 -12.97 9.03
N SER A 16 -4.80 -11.76 9.57
CA SER A 16 -5.02 -11.46 11.01
C SER A 16 -3.99 -12.04 11.99
N LYS A 17 -3.07 -12.87 11.50
CA LYS A 17 -2.07 -13.66 12.20
C LYS A 17 -0.70 -13.15 11.80
N ASP A 18 0.18 -13.15 12.79
CA ASP A 18 1.56 -12.71 12.63
C ASP A 18 2.29 -13.61 11.61
N PHE A 19 2.98 -13.02 10.63
CA PHE A 19 3.68 -13.78 9.57
C PHE A 19 4.76 -14.71 10.13
N TYR A 20 5.39 -14.31 11.23
CA TYR A 20 6.35 -15.15 11.97
C TYR A 20 5.66 -16.39 12.56
N THR A 21 4.48 -16.22 13.17
CA THR A 21 3.68 -17.33 13.70
C THR A 21 3.20 -18.24 12.57
N MET A 22 2.83 -17.70 11.42
CA MET A 22 2.44 -18.50 10.25
C MET A 22 3.57 -19.39 9.74
N LEU A 23 4.80 -18.88 9.72
CA LEU A 23 5.99 -19.65 9.38
C LEU A 23 6.54 -20.48 10.55
N SER A 24 5.91 -20.43 11.73
CA SER A 24 6.36 -21.10 12.95
C SER A 24 7.81 -20.76 13.32
N VAL A 25 8.17 -19.48 13.21
CA VAL A 25 9.49 -18.94 13.54
C VAL A 25 9.35 -17.79 14.54
N GLU A 26 10.42 -17.52 15.29
CA GLU A 26 10.48 -16.34 16.15
C GLU A 26 10.75 -15.06 15.33
N LYS A 27 10.39 -13.90 15.88
CA LYS A 27 10.68 -12.58 15.27
C LYS A 27 12.17 -12.30 15.11
N THR A 28 12.97 -12.89 15.99
CA THR A 28 14.44 -12.85 16.01
C THR A 28 15.09 -13.86 15.06
N ALA A 29 14.31 -14.68 14.37
CA ALA A 29 14.83 -15.75 13.52
C ALA A 29 15.66 -15.20 12.36
N SER A 30 16.76 -15.89 12.08
CA SER A 30 17.63 -15.58 10.95
C SER A 30 16.97 -15.91 9.61
N VAL A 31 17.46 -15.28 8.53
CA VAL A 31 16.98 -15.56 7.16
C VAL A 31 17.14 -17.04 6.79
N SER A 32 18.16 -17.73 7.32
CA SER A 32 18.35 -19.17 7.11
C SER A 32 17.26 -20.02 7.78
N GLU A 33 16.84 -19.67 8.99
CA GLU A 33 15.76 -20.36 9.71
C GLU A 33 14.41 -20.15 9.02
N ILE A 34 14.14 -18.91 8.61
CA ILE A 34 12.95 -18.55 7.82
C ILE A 34 12.88 -19.38 6.52
N LYS A 35 14.00 -19.49 5.79
CA LYS A 35 14.07 -20.31 4.57
C LYS A 35 13.84 -21.79 4.85
N ARG A 36 14.35 -22.31 5.97
CA ARG A 36 14.17 -23.71 6.37
C ARG A 36 12.71 -24.00 6.71
N ALA A 37 12.08 -23.11 7.47
CA ALA A 37 10.67 -23.21 7.83
C ALA A 37 9.75 -23.15 6.60
N TYR A 38 10.01 -22.20 5.70
CA TYR A 38 9.29 -22.09 4.42
C TYR A 38 9.35 -23.38 3.61
N ARG A 39 10.53 -23.99 3.46
CA ARG A 39 10.69 -25.25 2.72
C ARG A 39 9.85 -26.38 3.32
N LYS A 40 9.82 -26.49 4.66
CA LYS A 40 9.03 -27.51 5.37
C LYS A 40 7.53 -27.33 5.11
N LEU A 41 7.02 -26.11 5.27
CA LEU A 41 5.60 -25.79 5.06
C LEU A 41 5.19 -25.90 3.60
N SER A 42 6.05 -25.47 2.67
CA SER A 42 5.80 -25.57 1.23
C SER A 42 5.58 -27.00 0.78
N ILE A 43 6.34 -27.96 1.31
CA ILE A 43 6.19 -29.38 0.99
C ILE A 43 4.90 -29.94 1.60
N GLN A 44 4.54 -29.49 2.81
CA GLN A 44 3.35 -29.95 3.53
C GLN A 44 2.05 -29.49 2.86
N TYR A 45 2.01 -28.25 2.38
CA TYR A 45 0.83 -27.63 1.78
C TYR A 45 0.90 -27.54 0.25
N HIS A 46 1.81 -28.28 -0.40
CA HIS A 46 1.94 -28.24 -1.85
C HIS A 46 0.64 -28.71 -2.52
N PRO A 47 0.04 -27.95 -3.46
CA PRO A 47 -1.28 -28.27 -4.04
C PRO A 47 -1.31 -29.59 -4.83
N ASP A 48 -0.15 -30.04 -5.33
CA ASP A 48 -0.02 -31.35 -5.99
C ASP A 48 -0.07 -32.54 -5.01
N ARG A 49 0.42 -32.34 -3.78
CA ARG A 49 0.56 -33.40 -2.78
C ARG A 49 -0.59 -33.40 -1.77
N ASN A 50 -1.16 -32.24 -1.50
CA ASN A 50 -2.30 -32.06 -0.62
C ASN A 50 -3.52 -31.61 -1.44
N LYS A 51 -4.56 -32.47 -1.46
CA LYS A 51 -5.80 -32.25 -2.20
C LYS A 51 -6.86 -31.46 -1.42
N ASP A 52 -6.52 -30.97 -0.22
CA ASP A 52 -7.40 -30.08 0.52
C ASP A 52 -7.68 -28.81 -0.29
N GLU A 53 -8.94 -28.39 -0.30
CA GLU A 53 -9.38 -27.15 -0.97
C GLU A 53 -8.63 -25.91 -0.42
N ASN A 54 -8.25 -25.97 0.85
CA ASN A 54 -7.51 -24.90 1.52
C ASN A 54 -6.00 -24.96 1.31
N ALA A 55 -5.42 -26.06 0.80
CA ALA A 55 -3.98 -26.21 0.65
C ALA A 55 -3.39 -25.13 -0.28
N THR A 56 -4.10 -24.81 -1.36
CA THR A 56 -3.69 -23.76 -2.30
C THR A 56 -3.63 -22.38 -1.64
N GLN A 57 -4.65 -22.03 -0.84
CA GLN A 57 -4.69 -20.74 -0.16
C GLN A 57 -3.58 -20.63 0.89
N VAL A 58 -3.45 -21.65 1.75
CA VAL A 58 -2.40 -21.69 2.78
C VAL A 58 -1.00 -21.64 2.16
N PHE A 59 -0.78 -22.34 1.04
CA PHE A 59 0.49 -22.29 0.33
C PHE A 59 0.82 -20.88 -0.20
N GLN A 60 -0.17 -20.23 -0.81
CA GLN A 60 -0.01 -18.85 -1.27
C GLN A 60 0.33 -17.92 -0.10
N ASP A 61 -0.40 -18.01 1.00
CA ASP A 61 -0.18 -17.18 2.18
C ASP A 61 1.21 -17.37 2.80
N VAL A 62 1.66 -18.62 2.90
CA VAL A 62 3.02 -18.97 3.36
C VAL A 62 4.08 -18.39 2.42
N SER A 63 3.86 -18.46 1.11
CA SER A 63 4.78 -17.91 0.11
C SER A 63 4.88 -16.39 0.17
N TYR A 64 3.75 -15.70 0.30
CA TYR A 64 3.71 -14.25 0.46
C TYR A 64 4.37 -13.80 1.77
N SER A 65 4.03 -14.44 2.89
CA SER A 65 4.62 -14.16 4.20
C SER A 65 6.14 -14.30 4.14
N PHE A 66 6.64 -15.40 3.58
CA PHE A 66 8.07 -15.63 3.37
C PHE A 66 8.71 -14.52 2.53
N LYS A 67 8.09 -14.13 1.41
CA LYS A 67 8.60 -13.09 0.51
C LYS A 67 8.73 -11.72 1.22
N ILE A 68 7.81 -11.39 2.10
CA ILE A 68 7.82 -10.13 2.85
C ILE A 68 8.92 -10.14 3.91
N ILE A 69 8.94 -11.14 4.78
CA ILE A 69 9.89 -11.17 5.90
C ILE A 69 11.33 -11.47 5.46
N SER A 70 11.51 -12.15 4.32
CA SER A 70 12.85 -12.42 3.76
C SER A 70 13.44 -11.23 2.98
N SER A 71 12.64 -10.20 2.69
CA SER A 71 13.04 -9.05 1.88
C SER A 71 13.23 -7.78 2.73
N SER A 72 13.65 -6.69 2.10
CA SER A 72 13.72 -5.36 2.72
C SER A 72 12.35 -4.85 3.18
N SER A 73 11.26 -5.46 2.73
CA SER A 73 9.88 -5.23 3.19
C SER A 73 9.62 -5.71 4.62
N GLY A 74 10.47 -6.57 5.20
CA GLY A 74 10.34 -6.99 6.61
C GLY A 74 10.31 -5.81 7.57
N LYS A 75 11.18 -4.81 7.37
CA LYS A 75 11.20 -3.57 8.18
C LYS A 75 9.92 -2.72 8.06
N TYR A 76 9.18 -2.85 6.96
CA TYR A 76 7.87 -2.20 6.83
C TYR A 76 6.81 -2.97 7.60
N TYR A 77 6.86 -4.30 7.55
CA TYR A 77 6.00 -5.17 8.34
C TYR A 77 6.21 -4.97 9.85
N ASP A 78 7.46 -4.89 10.30
CA ASP A 78 7.78 -4.63 11.72
C ASP A 78 7.19 -3.31 12.21
N ARG A 79 7.23 -2.25 11.38
CA ARG A 79 6.57 -0.98 11.70
C ARG A 79 5.05 -1.09 11.76
N ILE A 80 4.44 -1.89 10.89
CA ILE A 80 2.99 -2.15 10.93
C ILE A 80 2.60 -2.89 12.22
N LEU A 81 3.46 -3.79 12.72
CA LEU A 81 3.24 -4.48 13.98
C LEU A 81 3.31 -3.53 15.19
N GLU A 82 4.15 -2.50 15.15
CA GLU A 82 4.30 -1.51 16.23
C GLU A 82 3.26 -0.38 16.16
N ASP A 83 3.13 0.25 14.99
CA ASP A 83 2.28 1.44 14.76
C ASP A 83 0.82 1.08 14.44
N GLY A 84 0.55 -0.18 14.10
CA GLY A 84 -0.74 -0.64 13.56
C GLY A 84 -0.86 -0.48 12.04
N LEU A 85 -1.95 -1.02 11.48
CA LEU A 85 -2.24 -0.90 10.05
C LEU A 85 -2.58 0.57 9.72
N PRO A 86 -1.91 1.22 8.76
CA PRO A 86 -2.33 2.54 8.31
C PRO A 86 -3.69 2.43 7.65
N ASP A 87 -4.51 3.49 7.76
CA ASP A 87 -5.83 3.50 7.13
C ASP A 87 -5.74 3.70 5.62
N TRP A 88 -5.47 2.59 4.92
CA TRP A 88 -5.17 2.56 3.49
C TRP A 88 -6.43 2.43 2.63
N LYS A 89 -7.57 2.06 3.22
CA LYS A 89 -8.87 1.89 2.53
C LYS A 89 -9.70 3.16 2.49
N GLU A 90 -9.45 4.12 3.38
CA GLU A 90 -10.16 5.39 3.35
C GLU A 90 -9.81 6.21 2.08
N PRO A 91 -10.79 6.86 1.42
CA PRO A 91 -10.52 7.77 0.30
C PRO A 91 -9.66 8.97 0.75
N VAL A 92 -9.69 9.30 2.04
CA VAL A 92 -8.85 10.32 2.68
C VAL A 92 -7.36 9.95 2.65
N TYR A 93 -7.02 8.67 2.50
CA TYR A 93 -5.63 8.20 2.37
C TYR A 93 -4.91 8.84 1.18
N TYR A 94 -5.57 8.89 0.01
CA TYR A 94 -5.04 9.57 -1.16
C TYR A 94 -5.01 11.09 -0.95
N LEU A 95 -6.02 11.63 -0.27
CA LEU A 95 -6.18 13.08 -0.07
C LEU A 95 -5.19 13.65 0.95
N ARG A 96 -4.70 12.89 1.93
CA ARG A 96 -3.67 13.34 2.89
C ARG A 96 -2.30 13.53 2.23
N ARG A 97 -2.05 12.81 1.13
CA ARG A 97 -0.86 12.98 0.26
C ARG A 97 -1.09 13.98 -0.86
N ALA A 98 -2.29 14.52 -1.03
CA ALA A 98 -2.49 15.68 -1.88
C ALA A 98 -1.63 16.80 -1.29
N ARG A 99 -0.51 17.09 -1.97
CA ARG A 99 0.41 18.16 -1.58
C ARG A 99 -0.44 19.40 -1.40
N LYS A 100 -0.49 19.94 -0.18
CA LYS A 100 -1.07 21.27 0.08
C LYS A 100 -0.48 22.19 -0.99
N MET A 101 -1.33 22.75 -1.85
CA MET A 101 -0.86 23.57 -2.98
C MET A 101 0.16 24.56 -2.44
N SER A 102 1.32 24.63 -3.10
CA SER A 102 2.31 25.62 -2.72
C SER A 102 1.67 27.00 -2.84
N PHE A 103 2.04 27.93 -1.98
CA PHE A 103 1.55 29.31 -2.05
C PHE A 103 1.76 29.92 -3.44
N ILE A 104 2.82 29.51 -4.15
CA ILE A 104 3.12 29.90 -5.52
C ILE A 104 2.04 29.42 -6.51
N GLU A 105 1.59 28.18 -6.39
CA GLU A 105 0.56 27.61 -7.29
C GLU A 105 -0.78 28.29 -7.08
N PHE A 106 -1.08 28.64 -5.82
CA PHE A 106 -2.24 29.45 -5.49
C PHE A 106 -2.17 30.86 -6.11
N ILE A 107 -1.00 31.52 -6.05
CA ILE A 107 -0.80 32.83 -6.70
C ILE A 107 -0.98 32.72 -8.22
N ILE A 108 -0.41 31.71 -8.87
CA ILE A 108 -0.55 31.50 -10.33
C ILE A 108 -2.03 31.31 -10.70
N PHE A 109 -2.77 30.53 -9.91
CA PHE A 109 -4.21 30.33 -10.11
C PHE A 109 -5.00 31.63 -9.95
N MET A 110 -4.67 32.45 -8.95
CA MET A 110 -5.29 33.77 -8.76
C MET A 110 -5.02 34.72 -9.93
N ILE A 111 -3.80 34.77 -10.45
CA ILE A 111 -3.44 35.58 -11.62
C ILE A 111 -4.25 35.13 -12.85
N PHE A 112 -4.42 33.82 -13.04
CA PHE A 112 -5.21 33.27 -14.13
C PHE A 112 -6.68 33.69 -14.03
N ILE A 113 -7.28 33.61 -12.84
CA ILE A 113 -8.65 34.07 -12.59
C ILE A 113 -8.78 35.57 -12.88
N THR A 114 -7.88 36.41 -12.35
CA THR A 114 -7.97 37.85 -12.58
C THR A 114 -7.82 38.22 -14.05
N THR A 115 -7.02 37.46 -14.77
CA THR A 115 -6.85 37.64 -16.22
C THR A 115 -8.13 37.29 -16.96
N ILE A 116 -8.75 36.15 -16.65
CA ILE A 116 -10.04 35.76 -17.25
C ILE A 116 -11.12 36.80 -16.95
N SER A 117 -11.24 37.26 -15.71
CA SER A 117 -12.19 38.29 -15.30
C SER A 117 -11.98 39.60 -16.08
N HIS A 118 -10.73 39.99 -16.32
CA HIS A 118 -10.40 41.18 -17.10
C HIS A 118 -10.82 41.03 -18.57
N TRP A 119 -10.58 39.85 -19.17
CA TRP A 119 -11.02 39.57 -20.54
C TRP A 119 -12.55 39.56 -20.67
N ILE A 120 -13.27 38.99 -19.70
CA ILE A 120 -14.74 39.01 -19.68
C ILE A 120 -15.27 40.45 -19.59
N TYR A 121 -14.67 41.28 -18.75
CA TYR A 121 -15.04 42.69 -18.62
C TYR A 121 -14.86 43.46 -19.95
N LEU A 122 -13.70 43.29 -20.60
CA LEU A 122 -13.43 43.92 -21.89
C LEU A 122 -14.40 43.47 -22.99
N TRP A 123 -14.73 42.19 -23.02
CA TRP A 123 -15.73 41.65 -23.94
C TRP A 123 -17.15 42.17 -23.66
N SER A 124 -17.50 42.38 -22.38
CA SER A 124 -18.79 42.96 -22.00
C SER A 124 -18.96 44.40 -22.49
N ASP A 125 -17.92 45.24 -22.36
CA ASP A 125 -17.95 46.62 -22.87
C ASP A 125 -17.98 46.66 -24.40
N TYR A 126 -17.26 45.74 -25.06
CA TYR A 126 -17.26 45.63 -26.52
C TYR A 126 -18.65 45.33 -27.11
N PHE A 127 -19.40 44.42 -26.48
CA PHE A 127 -20.76 44.10 -26.93
C PHE A 127 -21.82 45.11 -26.48
N GLY A 128 -21.63 45.81 -25.36
CA GLY A 128 -22.57 46.84 -24.89
C GLY A 128 -22.56 48.13 -25.70
N LYS A 129 -21.50 48.37 -26.50
CA LYS A 129 -21.38 49.54 -27.38
C LYS A 129 -21.83 49.29 -28.83
N ARG A 130 -22.37 48.11 -29.13
CA ARG A 130 -23.01 47.76 -30.42
C ARG A 130 -24.52 47.71 -30.26
#